data_AF-A0A1G5DBF6-F1
#
_entry.id   AF-A0A1G5DBF6-F1
#
_cell.length_a   1.000
_cell.length_b   1.000
_cell.length_c   1.000
_cell.angle_alpha   90.00
_cell.angle_beta   90.00
_cell.angle_gamma   90.00
#
_symmetry.space_group_name_H-M   'P 1'
#
loop_
_entity.id
_entity.type
_entity.pdbx_description
1 polymer ?
#
loop_
_entity_poly.entity_id
_entity_poly.type
_entity_poly.pdbx_seq_one_letter_code
_entity_poly.pdbx_strand_id
1 'polypeptide(L)'
;MTTSTPLDPQGIQDTHVLEAHTDALRALVTALGWQIDPVRLHADLQAMASITRRNGRGASAGLIDELAHTVETRLLTTNVSIERTVVPFR
;
A
#
# COMPACT_ATOMS: atom_id res chain seq x y z
N MET A 1 -14.79 28.08 -30.84
CA MET A 1 -14.06 28.67 -29.70
C MET A 1 -14.11 27.68 -28.55
N THR A 2 -13.07 26.87 -28.39
CA THR A 2 -12.93 25.92 -27.28
C THR A 2 -12.21 26.65 -26.15
N THR A 3 -12.94 26.96 -25.08
CA THR A 3 -12.38 27.47 -23.83
C THR A 3 -11.53 26.39 -23.18
N SER A 4 -10.22 26.50 -23.32
CA SER A 4 -9.26 25.72 -22.54
C SER A 4 -9.30 26.22 -21.10
N THR A 5 -9.95 25.47 -20.21
CA THR A 5 -9.87 25.70 -18.77
C THR A 5 -8.41 25.58 -18.33
N PRO A 6 -7.82 26.57 -17.64
CA PRO A 6 -6.46 26.42 -17.11
C PRO A 6 -6.47 25.35 -16.02
N LEU A 7 -5.57 24.36 -16.13
CA LEU A 7 -5.30 23.43 -15.04
C LEU A 7 -4.66 24.21 -13.90
N ASP A 8 -5.32 24.23 -12.74
CA ASP A 8 -4.86 24.96 -11.56
C ASP A 8 -3.52 24.38 -11.07
N PRO A 9 -2.40 25.13 -11.16
CA PRO A 9 -1.07 24.58 -10.89
C PRO A 9 -0.88 24.14 -9.42
N GLN A 10 -1.70 24.65 -8.50
CA GLN A 10 -1.64 24.25 -7.09
C GLN A 10 -2.20 22.84 -6.84
N GLY A 11 -3.27 22.45 -7.54
CA GLY A 11 -3.88 21.12 -7.38
C GLY A 11 -2.97 19.98 -7.84
N ILE A 12 -2.11 20.22 -8.84
CA ILE A 12 -1.15 19.24 -9.36
C ILE A 12 -0.02 18.98 -8.35
N GLN A 13 0.45 20.04 -7.67
CA GLN A 13 1.54 19.93 -6.71
C GLN A 13 1.13 19.16 -5.45
N ASP A 14 -0.09 19.40 -4.95
CA ASP A 14 -0.62 18.69 -3.78
C ASP A 14 -0.80 17.19 -4.05
N THR A 15 -1.24 16.81 -5.26
CA THR A 15 -1.35 15.40 -5.65
C THR A 15 0.00 14.71 -5.71
N HIS A 16 1.04 15.34 -6.27
CA HIS A 16 2.38 14.76 -6.33
C HIS A 16 3.00 14.58 -4.94
N VAL A 17 2.76 15.52 -4.04
CA VAL A 17 3.21 15.40 -2.65
C VAL A 17 2.53 14.23 -1.97
N LEU A 18 1.21 14.08 -2.14
CA LEU A 18 0.45 12.96 -1.57
C LEU A 18 0.91 11.60 -2.12
N GLU A 19 1.15 11.50 -3.42
CA GLU A 19 1.68 10.31 -4.08
C GLU A 19 3.05 9.94 -3.51
N ALA A 20 3.98 10.90 -3.42
CA ALA A 20 5.32 10.68 -2.89
C ALA A 20 5.29 10.19 -1.43
N HIS A 21 4.41 10.75 -0.59
CA HIS A 21 4.23 10.27 0.79
C HIS A 21 3.68 8.84 0.83
N THR A 22 2.71 8.54 -0.03
CA THR A 22 2.12 7.20 -0.12
C THR A 22 3.17 6.17 -0.57
N ASP A 23 3.99 6.53 -1.55
CA ASP A 23 5.08 5.67 -2.04
C ASP A 23 6.17 5.43 -0.99
N ALA A 24 6.52 6.46 -0.22
CA ALA A 24 7.44 6.30 0.91
C ALA A 24 6.88 5.33 1.96
N LEU A 25 5.59 5.43 2.28
CA LEU A 25 4.93 4.51 3.21
C LEU A 25 4.87 3.07 2.67
N ARG A 26 4.60 2.90 1.37
CA ARG A 26 4.66 1.59 0.70
C ARG A 26 6.05 0.98 0.76
N ALA A 27 7.10 1.77 0.56
CA ALA A 27 8.48 1.30 0.66
C ALA A 27 8.83 0.87 2.10
N LEU A 28 8.42 1.67 3.10
CA LEU A 28 8.63 1.35 4.51
C LEU A 28 7.90 0.07 4.93
N VAL A 29 6.61 -0.07 4.59
CA VAL A 29 5.84 -1.26 4.96
C VAL A 29 6.40 -2.52 4.29
N THR A 30 6.91 -2.40 3.07
CA THR A 30 7.62 -3.47 2.38
C THR A 30 8.87 -3.85 3.15
N ALA A 31 9.74 -2.87 3.47
CA ALA A 31 10.99 -3.11 4.20
C ALA A 31 10.76 -3.70 5.60
N LEU A 32 9.69 -3.28 6.28
CA LEU A 32 9.27 -3.87 7.55
C LEU A 32 8.85 -5.33 7.35
N GLY A 33 7.99 -5.61 6.37
CA GLY A 33 7.53 -6.97 6.09
C GLY A 33 8.64 -7.96 5.70
N TRP A 34 9.77 -7.49 5.16
CA TRP A 34 10.97 -8.31 4.96
C TRP A 34 11.72 -8.63 6.27
N GLN A 35 11.70 -7.72 7.24
CA GLN A 35 12.41 -7.88 8.52
C GLN A 35 11.61 -8.69 9.54
N ILE A 36 10.29 -8.67 9.42
CA ILE A 36 9.38 -9.41 10.30
C ILE A 36 8.63 -10.49 9.50
N ASP A 37 7.48 -10.92 10.00
CA ASP A 37 6.57 -11.82 9.31
C ASP A 37 5.55 -11.01 8.48
N PRO A 38 5.56 -11.11 7.14
CA PRO A 38 4.66 -10.36 6.28
C PRO A 38 3.18 -10.78 6.43
N VAL A 39 2.90 -12.01 6.86
CA VAL A 39 1.52 -12.48 7.10
C VAL A 39 0.95 -11.78 8.33
N ARG A 40 1.74 -11.73 9.41
CA ARG A 40 1.37 -10.98 10.62
C ARG A 40 1.21 -9.50 10.35
N LEU A 41 2.16 -8.90 9.63
CA LEU A 41 2.08 -7.48 9.28
C LEU A 41 0.81 -7.15 8.48
N HIS A 42 0.47 -7.97 7.49
CA HIS A 42 -0.76 -7.79 6.72
C HIS A 42 -2.01 -7.85 7.61
N ALA A 43 -2.10 -8.85 8.50
CA ALA A 43 -3.22 -8.99 9.43
C ALA A 43 -3.34 -7.80 10.39
N ASP A 44 -2.20 -7.32 10.92
CA ASP A 44 -2.17 -6.15 11.82
C ASP A 44 -2.66 -4.88 11.10
N LEU A 45 -2.24 -4.67 9.85
CA LEU A 45 -2.70 -3.54 9.04
C LEU A 45 -4.21 -3.62 8.76
N GLN A 46 -4.74 -4.80 8.43
CA GLN A 46 -6.19 -4.99 8.27
C GLN A 46 -6.97 -4.69 9.56
N ALA A 47 -6.45 -5.13 10.71
CA ALA A 47 -7.06 -4.83 12.00
C ALA A 47 -7.05 -3.32 12.29
N MET A 48 -5.93 -2.65 12.02
CA MET A 48 -5.80 -1.20 12.16
C MET A 48 -6.76 -0.43 11.24
N ALA A 49 -6.90 -0.84 9.98
CA ALA A 49 -7.84 -0.23 9.04
C ALA A 49 -9.29 -0.37 9.53
N SER A 50 -9.65 -1.56 10.03
CA SER A 50 -10.97 -1.82 10.62
C SER A 50 -11.26 -0.93 11.83
N ILE A 51 -10.33 -0.82 12.77
CA ILE A 51 -10.45 0.07 13.95
C ILE A 51 -10.57 1.54 13.50
N THR A 52 -9.72 1.96 12.57
CA THR A 52 -9.69 3.34 12.04
C THR A 52 -11.00 3.70 11.36
N ARG A 53 -11.60 2.76 10.62
CA ARG A 53 -12.93 2.91 9.99
C ARG A 53 -14.03 3.05 11.03
N ARG A 54 -14.01 2.22 12.08
CA ARG A 54 -14.98 2.31 13.20
C ARG A 54 -14.89 3.64 13.95
N ASN A 55 -13.71 4.25 13.99
CA ASN A 55 -13.48 5.57 14.58
C ASN A 55 -13.86 6.74 13.65
N GLY A 56 -14.51 6.47 12.50
CA GLY A 56 -14.96 7.50 11.56
C GLY A 56 -13.87 8.09 10.66
N ARG A 57 -12.65 7.52 10.65
CA ARG A 57 -11.52 8.01 9.86
C ARG A 57 -11.38 7.27 8.53
N GLY A 58 -12.34 7.47 7.63
CA GLY A 58 -12.42 6.73 6.36
C GLY A 58 -11.19 6.86 5.45
N ALA A 59 -10.68 8.09 5.28
CA ALA A 59 -9.50 8.32 4.43
C ALA A 59 -8.24 7.63 4.98
N SER A 60 -8.00 7.73 6.29
CA SER A 60 -6.89 7.04 6.94
C SER A 60 -7.04 5.52 6.87
N ALA A 61 -8.27 4.99 7.04
CA ALA A 61 -8.52 3.57 6.89
C ALA A 61 -8.21 3.09 5.47
N GLY A 62 -8.59 3.86 4.44
CA GLY A 62 -8.27 3.55 3.04
C GLY A 62 -6.76 3.53 2.77
N LEU A 63 -6.00 4.46 3.35
CA LEU A 63 -4.54 4.45 3.24
C LEU A 63 -3.93 3.22 3.92
N ILE A 64 -4.42 2.82 5.09
CA ILE A 64 -3.94 1.63 5.79
C ILE A 64 -4.30 0.35 5.00
N ASP A 65 -5.50 0.28 4.42
CA ASP A 65 -5.91 -0.81 3.52
C ASP A 65 -4.95 -0.92 2.31
N GLU A 66 -4.57 0.22 1.72
CA GLU A 66 -3.61 0.27 0.61
C GLU A 66 -2.20 -0.23 1.01
N LEU A 67 -1.77 0.06 2.23
CA LEU A 67 -0.51 -0.49 2.77
C LEU A 67 -0.61 -2.00 3.00
N ALA A 68 -1.74 -2.49 3.52
CA ALA A 68 -1.98 -3.93 3.67
C ALA A 68 -1.95 -4.64 2.31
N HIS A 69 -2.55 -4.04 1.28
CA HIS A 69 -2.53 -4.55 -0.09
C HIS A 69 -1.12 -4.54 -0.70
N THR A 70 -0.29 -3.55 -0.37
CA THR A 70 1.12 -3.53 -0.77
C THR A 70 1.91 -4.71 -0.18
N VAL A 71 1.69 -5.04 1.10
CA VAL A 71 2.31 -6.21 1.74
C VAL A 71 1.85 -7.51 1.07
N GLU A 72 0.56 -7.64 0.80
CA GLU A 72 0.00 -8.80 0.10
C GLU A 72 0.64 -8.99 -1.28
N THR A 73 0.63 -7.95 -2.12
CA THR A 73 1.07 -8.00 -3.51
C THR A 73 2.58 -8.13 -3.68
N ARG A 74 3.38 -7.60 -2.74
CA ARG A 74 4.84 -7.62 -2.86
C ARG A 74 5.51 -8.73 -2.06
N LEU A 75 4.90 -9.18 -0.96
CA LEU A 75 5.56 -10.10 -0.04
C LEU A 75 4.84 -11.44 0.06
N LEU A 76 3.51 -11.46 0.06
CA LEU A 76 2.76 -12.72 0.21
C LEU A 76 2.62 -13.46 -1.12
N THR A 77 2.20 -12.78 -2.18
CA THR A 77 2.09 -13.38 -3.52
C THR A 77 3.44 -13.73 -4.14
N THR A 78 4.48 -12.94 -3.80
CA THR A 78 5.85 -13.15 -4.30
C THR A 78 6.55 -14.29 -3.55
N ASN A 79 6.41 -14.41 -2.22
CA ASN A 79 6.93 -15.58 -1.49
C ASN A 79 6.26 -16.88 -1.92
N VAL A 80 4.93 -16.89 -2.15
CA VAL A 80 4.21 -18.05 -2.68
C VAL A 80 4.74 -18.47 -4.06
N SER A 81 5.20 -17.52 -4.88
CA SER A 81 5.83 -17.82 -6.18
C SER A 81 7.24 -18.41 -6.04
N ILE A 82 8.02 -18.02 -5.04
CA ILE A 82 9.37 -18.55 -4.82
C ILE A 82 9.29 -19.98 -4.26
N GLU A 83 8.42 -20.24 -3.29
CA GLU A 83 8.24 -21.60 -2.74
C GLU A 83 7.73 -22.60 -3.80
N ARG A 84 6.85 -22.17 -4.72
CA ARG A 84 6.38 -23.01 -5.83
C ARG A 84 7.43 -23.27 -6.91
N THR A 85 8.52 -22.50 -6.97
CA THR A 85 9.59 -22.69 -7.95
C THR A 85 10.62 -23.72 -7.49
N VAL A 86 10.64 -24.09 -6.21
CA VAL A 86 11.50 -25.16 -5.67
C VAL A 86 10.80 -26.52 -5.77
N VAL A 87 10.41 -26.91 -6.98
CA VAL A 87 10.11 -28.32 -7.28
C VAL A 87 11.33 -28.87 -8.01
N PRO A 88 12.20 -29.66 -7.36
CA PRO A 88 13.28 -30.30 -8.08
C PRO A 88 12.67 -31.33 -9.03
N PHE A 89 12.77 -31.09 -10.33
CA PHE A 89 12.67 -32.15 -11.31
C PHE A 89 13.75 -33.20 -10.97
N ARG A 90 13.30 -34.37 -10.51
CA ARG A 90 14.08 -35.60 -10.45
C ARG A 90 13.49 -36.60 -11.41
#